data_AF-A0A354SJH8-F1
#
_entry.id   AF-A0A354SJH8-F1
#
_cell.length_a   1.000
_cell.length_b   1.000
_cell.length_c   1.000
_cell.angle_alpha   90.00
_cell.angle_beta   90.00
_cell.angle_gamma   90.00
#
_symmetry.space_group_name_H-M   'P 1'
#
loop_
_entity.id
_entity.type
_entity.pdbx_description
1 polymer ?
#
loop_
_entity_poly.entity_id
_entity_poly.type
_entity_poly.pdbx_seq_one_letter_code
_entity_poly.pdbx_strand_id
1 'polypeptide(L)'
;MENMSDVPIGLPKARWGHRMDMPFGKTVDLMVFDALYEIFYGYHMGITAENIAARYKISREEQDKLSVESHARARNAIKSGLLKDEIVPVTIPQKKGNAIIFDTDERPMETSMEKLAKLNTAFKKDGTVTAGNASGIND
;
A
#
# COMPACT_ATOMS: atom_id res chain seq x y z
N MET A 1 -4.10 -1.29 16.25
CA MET A 1 -4.35 -0.07 15.47
C MET A 1 -3.09 0.12 14.65
N GLU A 2 -3.23 0.12 13.34
CA GLU A 2 -2.15 0.32 12.37
C GLU A 2 -2.10 1.82 12.03
N ASN A 3 -0.91 2.32 11.71
CA ASN A 3 -0.67 3.62 11.07
C ASN A 3 0.68 3.45 10.38
N MET A 4 0.63 3.16 9.08
CA MET A 4 1.82 2.86 8.29
C MET A 4 2.59 4.13 7.94
N SER A 5 1.92 5.29 7.89
CA SER A 5 2.53 6.60 7.66
C SER A 5 3.55 7.00 8.73
N ASP A 6 3.35 6.59 9.99
CA ASP A 6 4.19 6.94 11.12
C ASP A 6 5.25 5.88 11.49
N VAL A 7 5.44 4.84 10.66
CA VAL A 7 6.40 3.77 10.96
C VAL A 7 7.84 4.29 10.85
N PRO A 8 8.69 4.09 11.88
CA PRO A 8 10.03 4.67 11.90
C PRO A 8 11.03 3.88 11.03
N ILE A 9 12.17 4.53 10.75
CA ILE A 9 13.35 3.87 10.19
C ILE A 9 14.21 3.28 11.32
N GLY A 10 14.60 2.02 11.16
CA GLY A 10 15.48 1.29 12.08
C GLY A 10 16.97 1.47 11.74
N LEU A 11 17.79 1.57 12.79
CA LEU A 11 19.26 1.56 12.72
C LEU A 11 19.81 0.37 13.52
N PRO A 12 19.88 -0.85 12.95
CA PRO A 12 20.12 -2.08 13.71
C PRO A 12 21.45 -2.09 14.49
N LYS A 13 22.49 -1.43 13.95
CA LYS A 13 23.81 -1.37 14.60
C LYS A 13 23.96 -0.20 15.58
N ALA A 14 23.01 0.73 15.66
CA ALA A 14 23.18 1.96 16.44
C ALA A 14 23.37 1.70 17.95
N ARG A 15 22.76 0.63 18.49
CA ARG A 15 22.88 0.28 19.90
C ARG A 15 24.32 -0.06 20.32
N TRP A 16 25.04 -0.81 19.48
CA TRP A 16 26.37 -1.34 19.80
C TRP A 16 27.51 -0.68 19.01
N GLY A 17 27.17 0.22 18.10
CA GLY A 17 28.11 0.99 17.29
C GLY A 17 28.34 0.42 15.89
N HIS A 18 28.58 1.32 14.94
CA HIS A 18 28.85 0.98 13.53
C HIS A 18 30.32 0.69 13.24
N ARG A 19 31.23 0.85 14.21
CA ARG A 19 32.69 0.80 14.04
C ARG A 19 33.18 1.79 12.96
N MET A 20 33.40 1.34 11.72
CA MET A 20 33.92 2.12 10.60
C MET A 20 33.15 1.78 9.30
N ASP A 21 31.82 1.95 9.31
CA ASP A 21 30.90 1.63 8.20
C ASP A 21 30.86 2.78 7.18
N MET A 22 31.94 2.95 6.42
CA MET A 22 32.12 4.00 5.41
C MET A 22 32.11 3.42 3.98
N PRO A 23 31.55 4.14 2.98
CA PRO A 23 30.93 5.46 3.07
C PRO A 23 29.44 5.46 3.45
N PHE A 24 28.81 4.29 3.62
CA PHE A 24 27.37 4.17 3.90
C PHE A 24 27.10 3.21 5.05
N GLY A 25 26.14 3.57 5.91
CA GLY A 25 25.59 2.69 6.95
C GLY A 25 24.21 2.16 6.56
N LYS A 26 23.90 0.92 6.95
CA LYS A 26 22.59 0.31 6.69
C LYS A 26 21.49 0.97 7.55
N THR A 27 20.49 1.52 6.88
CA THR A 27 19.18 1.88 7.45
C THR A 27 18.14 0.83 7.03
N VAL A 28 17.09 0.66 7.83
CA VAL A 28 16.02 -0.31 7.56
C VAL A 28 14.68 0.39 7.63
N ASP A 29 13.92 0.32 6.55
CA ASP A 29 12.50 0.69 6.57
C ASP A 29 11.74 -0.40 7.33
N LEU A 30 11.20 -0.06 8.51
CA LEU A 30 10.50 -1.04 9.35
C LEU A 30 9.10 -1.36 8.83
N MET A 31 8.46 -0.44 8.07
CA MET A 31 7.16 -0.71 7.46
C MET A 31 7.32 -1.85 6.44
N VAL A 32 8.35 -1.77 5.61
CA VAL A 32 8.64 -2.84 4.67
C VAL A 32 9.12 -4.08 5.39
N PHE A 33 10.12 -3.95 6.29
CA PHE A 33 10.79 -5.09 6.89
C PHE A 33 9.88 -5.93 7.80
N ASP A 34 9.04 -5.29 8.63
CA ASP A 34 8.21 -6.00 9.61
C ASP A 34 6.87 -6.48 9.02
N ALA A 35 6.32 -5.80 8.01
CA ALA A 35 4.96 -6.09 7.50
C ALA A 35 4.91 -6.56 6.04
N LEU A 36 5.81 -6.07 5.17
CA LEU A 36 5.69 -6.27 3.71
C LEU A 36 6.83 -7.13 3.11
N TYR A 37 7.68 -7.70 3.96
CA TYR A 37 8.84 -8.48 3.56
C TYR A 37 8.75 -9.91 4.06
N GLU A 38 8.93 -10.86 3.14
CA GLU A 38 8.95 -12.28 3.44
C GLU A 38 10.32 -12.67 4.00
N ILE A 39 10.39 -12.88 5.31
CA ILE A 39 11.66 -13.17 6.00
C ILE A 39 12.26 -14.53 5.63
N PHE A 40 11.45 -15.51 5.21
CA PHE A 40 11.96 -16.85 4.88
C PHE A 40 12.60 -16.90 3.49
N TYR A 41 12.08 -16.11 2.55
CA TYR A 41 12.50 -16.14 1.14
C TYR A 41 13.20 -14.86 0.66
N GLY A 42 13.19 -13.81 1.46
CA GLY A 42 13.97 -12.60 1.20
C GLY A 42 13.40 -11.70 0.09
N TYR A 43 12.08 -11.58 -0.03
CA TYR A 43 11.44 -10.73 -1.05
C TYR A 43 10.22 -9.96 -0.52
N HIS A 44 9.80 -8.93 -1.24
CA HIS A 44 8.57 -8.18 -0.93
C HIS A 44 7.31 -9.03 -1.14
N MET A 45 6.24 -8.80 -0.38
CA MET A 45 4.93 -9.46 -0.55
C MET A 45 4.40 -9.38 -1.99
N GLY A 46 4.72 -8.33 -2.71
CA GLY A 46 4.38 -8.20 -4.14
C GLY A 46 4.89 -9.35 -5.02
N ILE A 47 6.00 -9.99 -4.64
CA ILE A 47 6.52 -11.18 -5.34
C ILE A 47 5.66 -12.42 -5.06
N THR A 48 5.01 -12.53 -3.91
CA THR A 48 4.08 -13.64 -3.66
C THR A 48 2.87 -13.53 -4.58
N ALA A 49 2.37 -12.32 -4.81
CA ALA A 49 1.31 -12.05 -5.77
C ALA A 49 1.73 -12.43 -7.21
N GLU A 50 2.95 -12.08 -7.63
CA GLU A 50 3.52 -12.52 -8.91
C GLU A 50 3.60 -14.06 -9.01
N ASN A 51 3.99 -14.74 -7.93
CA ASN A 51 4.07 -16.21 -7.89
C ASN A 51 2.69 -16.85 -8.04
N ILE A 52 1.66 -16.30 -7.40
CA ILE A 52 0.27 -16.75 -7.55
C ILE A 52 -0.20 -16.50 -8.98
N ALA A 53 0.01 -15.29 -9.51
CA ALA A 53 -0.39 -14.95 -10.88
C ALA A 53 0.23 -15.91 -11.90
N ALA A 54 1.52 -16.22 -11.78
CA ALA A 54 2.20 -17.18 -12.64
C ALA A 54 1.66 -18.61 -12.49
N ARG A 55 1.47 -19.08 -11.25
CA ARG A 55 1.01 -20.45 -10.96
C ARG A 55 -0.39 -20.73 -11.46
N TYR A 56 -1.29 -19.76 -11.30
CA TYR A 56 -2.70 -19.89 -11.68
C TYR A 56 -3.02 -19.26 -13.03
N LYS A 57 -2.01 -18.73 -13.73
CA LYS A 57 -2.12 -18.07 -15.04
C LYS A 57 -3.11 -16.90 -15.03
N ILE A 58 -3.12 -16.13 -13.95
CA ILE A 58 -3.95 -14.92 -13.82
C ILE A 58 -3.26 -13.82 -14.62
N SER A 59 -3.90 -13.41 -15.70
CA SER A 59 -3.36 -12.38 -16.59
C SER A 59 -3.36 -11.00 -15.95
N ARG A 60 -2.53 -10.11 -16.50
CA ARG A 60 -2.52 -8.69 -16.15
C ARG A 60 -3.90 -8.03 -16.37
N GLU A 61 -4.58 -8.39 -17.46
CA GLU A 61 -5.88 -7.83 -17.80
C GLU A 61 -6.95 -8.22 -16.77
N GLU A 62 -6.94 -9.47 -16.29
CA GLU A 62 -7.85 -9.92 -15.23
C GLU A 62 -7.61 -9.16 -13.92
N GLN A 63 -6.34 -8.93 -13.55
CA GLN A 63 -5.96 -8.17 -12.37
C GLN A 63 -6.44 -6.71 -12.46
N ASP A 64 -6.20 -6.06 -13.60
CA ASP A 64 -6.61 -4.67 -13.83
C ASP A 64 -8.14 -4.54 -13.86
N LYS A 65 -8.85 -5.49 -14.49
CA LYS A 65 -10.32 -5.51 -14.52
C LYS A 65 -10.93 -5.56 -13.13
N LEU A 66 -10.39 -6.43 -12.26
CA LEU A 66 -10.83 -6.51 -10.88
C LEU A 66 -10.58 -5.19 -10.13
N SER A 67 -9.45 -4.53 -10.38
CA SER A 67 -9.16 -3.23 -9.76
C SER A 67 -10.13 -2.13 -10.19
N VAL A 68 -10.46 -2.03 -11.49
CA VAL A 68 -11.47 -1.08 -11.97
C VAL A 68 -12.81 -1.31 -11.28
N GLU A 69 -13.24 -2.58 -11.22
CA GLU A 69 -14.48 -2.95 -10.56
C GLU A 69 -14.46 -2.64 -9.06
N SER A 70 -13.36 -2.94 -8.37
CA SER A 70 -13.17 -2.65 -6.95
C SER A 70 -13.32 -1.16 -6.66
N HIS A 71 -12.61 -0.31 -7.42
CA HIS A 71 -12.70 1.14 -7.28
C HIS A 71 -14.10 1.69 -7.60
N ALA A 72 -14.77 1.16 -8.63
CA ALA A 72 -16.12 1.57 -8.97
C ALA A 72 -17.13 1.21 -7.86
N ARG A 73 -17.05 -0.01 -7.32
CA ARG A 73 -17.89 -0.46 -6.21
C ARG A 73 -17.66 0.37 -4.94
N ALA A 74 -16.41 0.58 -4.55
CA ALA A 74 -16.06 1.39 -3.38
C ALA A 74 -16.55 2.85 -3.50
N ARG A 75 -16.36 3.48 -4.66
CA ARG A 75 -16.87 4.84 -4.89
C ARG A 75 -18.40 4.92 -4.85
N ASN A 76 -19.09 3.90 -5.36
CA ASN A 76 -20.54 3.84 -5.30
C ASN A 76 -21.03 3.66 -3.85
N ALA A 77 -20.36 2.81 -3.07
CA ALA A 77 -20.66 2.63 -1.65
C ALA A 77 -20.51 3.96 -0.88
N ILE A 78 -19.41 4.67 -1.07
CA ILE A 78 -19.18 6.01 -0.48
C ILE A 78 -20.27 7.00 -0.90
N LYS A 79 -20.54 7.12 -2.21
CA LYS A 79 -21.57 8.04 -2.72
C LYS A 79 -22.98 7.74 -2.21
N SER A 80 -23.31 6.46 -2.05
CA SER A 80 -24.60 6.02 -1.53
C SER A 80 -24.75 6.17 -0.02
N GLY A 81 -23.63 6.44 0.69
CA GLY A 81 -23.61 6.51 2.14
C GLY A 81 -23.67 5.14 2.83
N LEU A 82 -23.43 4.04 2.09
CA LEU A 82 -23.48 2.68 2.63
C LEU A 82 -22.54 2.48 3.82
N LEU A 83 -21.37 3.13 3.79
CA LEU A 83 -20.33 2.98 4.81
C LEU A 83 -20.51 3.93 6.01
N LYS A 84 -21.58 4.74 6.05
CA LYS A 84 -21.75 5.75 7.12
C LYS A 84 -21.97 5.15 8.50
N ASP A 85 -22.60 3.98 8.56
CA ASP A 85 -22.91 3.33 9.84
C ASP A 85 -21.70 2.59 10.44
N GLU A 86 -20.70 2.28 9.62
CA GLU A 86 -19.47 1.58 10.02
C GLU A 86 -18.30 2.53 10.31
N ILE A 87 -18.30 3.75 9.73
CA ILE A 87 -17.22 4.72 9.92
C ILE A 87 -17.47 5.58 11.16
N VAL A 88 -16.53 5.50 12.12
CA VAL A 88 -16.46 6.44 13.24
C VAL A 88 -15.57 7.63 12.83
N PRO A 89 -16.09 8.89 12.84
CA PRO A 89 -15.30 10.05 12.43
C PRO A 89 -14.07 10.27 13.32
N VAL A 90 -12.92 10.46 12.69
CA VAL A 90 -11.67 10.86 13.36
C VAL A 90 -11.59 12.39 13.40
N THR A 91 -11.56 12.96 14.60
CA THR A 91 -11.47 14.42 14.80
C THR A 91 -10.01 14.82 14.99
N ILE A 92 -9.49 15.61 14.06
CA ILE A 92 -8.10 16.06 14.03
C ILE A 92 -8.02 17.50 14.54
N PRO A 93 -7.55 17.72 15.78
CA PRO A 93 -7.50 19.05 16.37
C PRO A 93 -6.52 19.96 15.61
N GLN A 94 -6.94 21.19 15.36
CA GLN A 94 -6.10 22.20 14.71
C GLN A 94 -5.59 23.19 15.75
N LYS A 95 -4.35 23.68 15.57
CA LYS A 95 -3.80 24.72 16.46
C LYS A 95 -4.60 26.03 16.38
N LYS A 96 -5.23 26.30 15.24
CA LYS A 96 -6.13 27.43 14.99
C LYS A 96 -7.28 26.96 14.10
N GLY A 97 -8.49 27.45 14.36
CA GLY A 97 -9.69 27.09 13.61
C GLY A 97 -10.37 25.83 14.13
N ASN A 98 -11.40 25.38 13.41
CA ASN A 98 -12.17 24.20 13.77
C ASN A 98 -11.37 22.91 13.52
N ALA A 99 -11.70 21.85 14.27
CA ALA A 99 -11.11 20.53 14.03
C ALA A 99 -11.48 20.02 12.63
N ILE A 100 -10.54 19.34 11.98
CA ILE A 100 -10.81 18.64 10.72
C ILE A 100 -11.47 17.31 11.08
N ILE A 101 -12.60 17.02 10.45
CA ILE A 101 -13.28 15.74 10.61
C ILE A 101 -12.91 14.87 9.41
N PHE A 102 -12.30 13.72 9.68
CA PHE A 102 -12.01 12.69 8.69
C PHE A 102 -12.99 11.54 8.89
N ASP A 103 -13.92 11.37 7.96
CA ASP A 103 -15.03 10.41 8.03
C ASP A 103 -15.31 9.70 6.71
N THR A 104 -14.38 9.80 5.75
CA THR A 104 -14.56 9.29 4.39
C THR A 104 -13.25 8.66 3.91
N ASP A 105 -13.32 7.41 3.44
CA ASP A 105 -12.17 6.71 2.87
C ASP A 105 -11.59 7.47 1.66
N GLU A 106 -10.30 7.81 1.74
CA GLU A 106 -9.64 8.66 0.74
C GLU A 106 -9.05 7.91 -0.46
N ARG A 107 -8.88 6.58 -0.34
CA ARG A 107 -8.16 5.76 -1.32
C ARG A 107 -8.94 5.48 -2.62
N PRO A 108 -10.27 5.24 -2.61
CA PRO A 108 -11.00 4.91 -3.83
C PRO A 108 -10.96 6.02 -4.89
N MET A 109 -10.46 5.71 -6.09
CA MET A 109 -10.24 6.68 -7.16
C MET A 109 -10.99 6.33 -8.45
N GLU A 110 -11.13 7.31 -9.34
CA GLU A 110 -11.68 7.09 -10.68
C GLU A 110 -10.61 6.53 -11.63
N THR A 111 -10.72 5.24 -11.93
CA THR A 111 -9.78 4.51 -12.79
C THR A 111 -10.47 3.88 -14.01
N SER A 112 -9.69 3.39 -14.96
CA SER A 112 -10.15 2.70 -16.16
C SER A 112 -9.10 1.70 -16.64
N MET A 113 -9.48 0.77 -17.52
CA MET A 113 -8.53 -0.19 -18.08
C MET A 113 -7.38 0.51 -18.83
N GLU A 114 -7.65 1.61 -19.53
CA GLU A 114 -6.62 2.36 -20.26
C GLU A 114 -5.64 3.06 -19.33
N LYS A 115 -6.11 3.52 -18.15
CA LYS A 115 -5.24 4.11 -17.14
C LYS A 115 -4.37 3.03 -16.49
N LEU A 116 -4.98 1.91 -16.09
CA LEU A 116 -4.26 0.82 -15.43
C LEU A 116 -3.24 0.16 -16.37
N ALA A 117 -3.58 -0.08 -17.63
CA ALA A 117 -2.70 -0.72 -18.60
C ALA A 117 -1.39 0.06 -18.84
N LYS A 118 -1.36 1.37 -18.59
CA LYS A 118 -0.16 2.23 -18.72
C LYS A 118 0.79 2.13 -17.53
N LEU A 119 0.38 1.50 -16.44
CA LEU A 119 1.20 1.39 -15.24
C LEU A 119 2.31 0.36 -15.42
N ASN A 120 3.51 0.76 -15.00
CA ASN A 120 4.67 -0.13 -14.90
C ASN A 120 4.45 -1.18 -13.81
N THR A 121 5.10 -2.32 -13.99
CA THR A 121 5.18 -3.37 -12.98
C THR A 121 5.94 -2.88 -11.75
N ALA A 122 5.46 -3.24 -10.56
CA ALA A 122 5.97 -2.71 -9.29
C ALA A 122 7.09 -3.58 -8.70
N PHE A 123 7.05 -4.90 -8.90
CA PHE A 123 7.91 -5.83 -8.18
C PHE A 123 8.83 -6.67 -9.07
N LYS A 124 8.47 -6.87 -10.34
CA LYS A 124 9.23 -7.67 -11.31
C LYS A 124 9.13 -7.06 -12.70
N LYS A 125 10.26 -6.94 -13.42
CA LYS A 125 10.33 -6.32 -14.75
C LYS A 125 9.29 -6.88 -15.73
N ASP A 126 9.18 -8.21 -15.81
CA ASP A 126 8.21 -8.91 -16.66
C ASP A 126 7.06 -9.50 -15.82
N GLY A 127 6.66 -8.78 -14.77
CA GLY A 127 5.56 -9.15 -13.88
C GLY A 127 4.19 -8.70 -14.37
N THR A 128 3.18 -8.90 -13.52
CA THR A 128 1.81 -8.44 -13.75
C THR A 128 1.31 -7.46 -12.69
N VAL A 129 1.95 -7.43 -11.52
CA VAL A 129 1.50 -6.62 -10.39
C VAL A 129 1.97 -5.18 -10.55
N THR A 130 1.06 -4.22 -10.37
CA THR A 130 1.29 -2.79 -10.48
C THR A 130 0.71 -2.04 -9.28
N ALA A 131 1.07 -0.77 -9.14
CA ALA A 131 0.48 0.09 -8.10
C ALA A 131 -1.05 0.31 -8.27
N GLY A 132 -1.59 -0.03 -9.44
CA GLY A 132 -3.01 0.10 -9.73
C GLY A 132 -3.81 -1.18 -9.55
N ASN A 133 -3.17 -2.35 -9.43
CA ASN A 133 -3.85 -3.63 -9.17
C ASN A 133 -3.40 -4.31 -7.87
N ALA A 134 -2.59 -3.62 -7.07
CA ALA A 134 -2.28 -3.94 -5.68
C ALA A 134 -2.90 -2.89 -4.74
N SER A 135 -3.09 -3.26 -3.46
CA SER A 135 -3.50 -2.31 -2.43
C SER A 135 -2.42 -1.26 -2.16
N GLY A 136 -2.82 -0.14 -1.56
CA GLY A 136 -1.89 0.88 -1.10
C GLY A 136 -1.29 0.53 0.27
N ILE A 137 -0.48 1.47 0.75
CA ILE A 137 -0.14 1.62 2.16
C ILE A 137 -1.17 2.60 2.74
N ASN A 138 -1.78 2.23 3.87
CA ASN A 138 -2.93 2.93 4.45
C ASN A 138 -2.81 2.94 5.98
N ASP A 139 -3.52 3.87 6.62
CA ASP A 139 -3.63 4.00 8.07
C ASP A 139 -5.00 3.54 8.57
#